data_AF-A0A434P292-F1
#
_entry.id   AF-A0A434P292-F1
#
_cell.length_a   1.000
_cell.length_b   1.000
_cell.length_c   1.000
_cell.angle_alpha   90.00
_cell.angle_beta   90.00
_cell.angle_gamma   90.00
#
_symmetry.space_group_name_H-M   'P 1'
#
loop_
_entity.id
_entity.type
_entity.pdbx_description
1 polymer ?
#
loop_
_entity_poly.entity_id
_entity_poly.type
_entity_poly.pdbx_seq_one_letter_code
_entity_poly.pdbx_strand_id
1 'polypeptide(L)'
;LGLYLTWVAFTTVGALVGPVLGDVTRYGFDMAFPAVFLVMLAGMWKGVSAALPWLVSLLVAAATYLVVPGAWYVPAGALSGVVAAFFWARSS
;
A
#
# COMPACT_ATOMS: atom_id res chain seq x y z
N LEU A 1 17.12 23.10 4.66
CA LEU A 1 16.67 23.66 5.95
C LEU A 1 15.17 23.47 6.18
N GLY A 2 14.28 23.96 5.29
CA GLY A 2 12.83 23.82 5.44
C GLY A 2 12.33 22.37 5.64
N LEU A 3 12.73 21.43 4.76
CA LEU A 3 12.38 20.00 4.91
C LEU A 3 12.87 19.41 6.24
N TYR A 4 14.07 19.79 6.67
CA TYR A 4 14.66 19.27 7.91
C TYR A 4 13.90 19.77 9.14
N LEU A 5 13.54 21.06 9.17
CA LEU A 5 12.73 21.63 10.24
C LEU A 5 11.33 21.02 10.28
N THR A 6 10.68 20.87 9.12
CA THR A 6 9.38 20.20 9.03
C THR A 6 9.47 18.75 9.50
N TRP A 7 10.48 18.00 9.06
CA TRP A 7 10.70 16.62 9.49
C TRP A 7 10.88 16.53 11.01
N VAL A 8 11.78 17.31 11.59
CA VAL A 8 12.00 17.34 13.05
C VAL A 8 10.72 17.74 13.78
N ALA A 9 10.02 18.79 13.35
CA ALA A 9 8.79 19.23 14.00
C ALA A 9 7.70 18.14 14.00
N PHE A 10 7.42 17.53 12.84
CA PHE A 10 6.42 16.45 12.74
C PHE A 10 6.85 15.19 13.51
N THR A 11 8.14 14.84 13.51
CA THR A 11 8.65 13.72 14.31
C THR A 11 8.54 13.98 15.80
N THR A 12 8.88 15.19 16.28
CA THR A 12 8.73 15.56 17.70
C THR A 12 7.27 15.59 18.13
N VAL A 13 6.38 16.16 17.31
CA VAL A 13 4.93 16.15 17.58
C VAL A 13 4.40 14.72 17.61
N GLY A 14 4.77 13.87 16.65
CA GLY A 14 4.39 12.47 16.62
C GLY A 14 4.89 11.68 17.83
N ALA A 15 6.12 11.94 18.29
CA ALA A 15 6.70 11.29 19.47
C ALA A 15 6.02 11.71 20.79
N LEU A 16 5.55 12.96 20.88
CA LEU A 16 4.84 13.46 22.06
C LEU A 16 3.37 13.03 22.09
N VAL A 17 2.70 12.98 20.93
CA VAL A 17 1.28 12.62 20.82
C VAL A 17 1.08 11.09 20.80
N GLY A 18 2.05 10.33 20.28
CA GLY A 18 1.99 8.86 20.18
C GLY A 18 1.63 8.16 21.50
N PRO A 19 2.29 8.48 22.63
CA PRO A 19 1.96 7.91 23.95
C PRO A 19 0.58 8.32 24.48
N VAL A 20 0.05 9.48 24.07
CA VAL A 20 -1.27 9.99 24.49
C VAL A 20 -2.42 9.22 23.82
N LEU A 21 -2.16 8.58 22.68
CA LEU A 21 -3.16 7.82 21.92
C LEU A 21 -3.50 6.44 22.53
N GLY A 22 -2.79 5.99 23.58
CA GLY A 22 -3.14 4.76 24.32
C GLY A 22 -3.20 3.52 23.42
N ASP A 23 -4.28 2.73 23.50
CA ASP A 23 -4.48 1.52 22.69
C ASP A 23 -4.90 1.89 21.25
N VAL A 24 -3.91 2.30 20.46
CA VAL A 24 -4.08 2.92 19.13
C VAL A 24 -4.67 1.96 18.07
N THR A 25 -4.70 0.65 18.36
CA THR A 25 -5.33 -0.40 17.55
C THR A 25 -6.82 -0.17 17.30
N ARG A 26 -7.53 0.52 18.21
CA ARG A 26 -8.97 0.81 18.02
C ARG A 26 -9.26 1.95 17.04
N TYR A 27 -8.27 2.78 16.74
CA TYR A 27 -8.44 3.98 15.92
C TYR A 27 -8.01 3.80 14.47
N GLY A 28 -7.61 2.58 14.06
CA GLY A 28 -7.19 2.32 12.67
C GLY A 28 -5.80 2.85 12.35
N PHE A 29 -4.96 3.11 13.36
CA PHE A 29 -3.60 3.61 13.16
C PHE A 29 -2.67 2.52 12.59
N ASP A 30 -2.98 1.26 12.87
CA ASP A 30 -2.45 0.07 12.18
C ASP A 30 -2.80 0.07 10.68
N MET A 31 -3.98 0.60 10.32
CA MET A 31 -4.41 0.77 8.93
C MET A 31 -3.87 2.04 8.26
N ALA A 32 -3.33 3.00 9.01
CA ALA A 32 -2.79 4.24 8.43
C ALA A 32 -1.64 3.95 7.45
N PHE A 33 -0.77 3.00 7.77
CA PHE A 33 0.33 2.59 6.90
C PHE A 33 -0.18 1.99 5.57
N PRO A 34 -0.98 0.90 5.55
CA PRO A 34 -1.50 0.35 4.30
C PRO A 34 -2.42 1.33 3.55
N ALA A 35 -3.16 2.20 4.24
CA ALA A 35 -3.98 3.22 3.59
C ALA A 35 -3.17 4.25 2.80
N VAL A 36 -2.01 4.68 3.33
CA VAL A 36 -1.10 5.59 2.59
C VAL A 36 -0.57 4.92 1.32
N PHE A 37 -0.20 3.64 1.38
CA PHE A 37 0.19 2.91 0.16
C PHE A 37 -0.99 2.80 -0.81
N LEU A 38 -2.19 2.48 -0.31
CA LEU A 38 -3.39 2.35 -1.12
C LEU A 38 -3.75 3.68 -1.80
N VAL A 39 -3.60 4.82 -1.14
CA VAL A 39 -3.89 6.14 -1.73
C VAL A 39 -2.82 6.55 -2.73
N MET A 40 -1.54 6.28 -2.46
CA MET A 40 -0.46 6.49 -3.43
C MET A 40 -0.70 5.66 -4.68
N LEU A 41 -1.11 4.41 -4.48
CA LEU A 41 -1.53 3.52 -5.52
C LEU A 41 -2.73 4.13 -6.29
N ALA A 42 -3.81 4.52 -5.61
CA ALA A 42 -4.96 5.18 -6.24
C ALA A 42 -4.55 6.44 -7.04
N GLY A 43 -3.54 7.20 -6.59
CA GLY A 43 -2.98 8.34 -7.30
C GLY A 43 -2.25 7.99 -8.60
N MET A 44 -1.79 6.75 -8.78
CA MET A 44 -1.18 6.25 -10.02
C MET A 44 -2.21 5.84 -11.08
N TRP A 45 -3.51 5.96 -10.78
CA TRP A 45 -4.59 5.55 -11.66
C TRP A 45 -4.69 6.48 -12.88
N LYS A 46 -4.09 6.07 -14.00
CA LYS A 46 -4.10 6.82 -15.28
C LYS A 46 -5.29 6.48 -16.20
N GLY A 47 -6.13 5.51 -15.85
CA GLY A 47 -7.30 5.08 -16.63
C GLY A 47 -7.74 3.64 -16.34
N VAL A 48 -8.88 3.21 -16.90
CA VAL A 48 -9.48 1.88 -16.66
C VAL A 48 -8.56 0.74 -17.09
N SER A 49 -7.80 0.91 -18.18
CA SER A 49 -6.79 -0.05 -18.65
C SER A 49 -5.68 -0.30 -17.61
N ALA A 50 -5.29 0.73 -16.85
CA ALA A 50 -4.29 0.62 -15.79
C ALA A 50 -4.82 -0.07 -14.53
N ALA A 51 -6.14 -0.14 -14.32
CA ALA A 51 -6.75 -0.78 -13.15
C ALA A 51 -6.84 -2.32 -13.29
N LEU A 52 -6.80 -2.85 -14.52
CA LEU A 52 -6.90 -4.28 -14.78
C LEU A 52 -5.71 -5.08 -14.22
N PRO A 53 -4.44 -4.70 -14.46
CA PRO A 53 -3.30 -5.37 -13.83
C PRO A 53 -3.31 -5.30 -12.30
N TRP A 54 -3.89 -4.24 -11.75
CA TRP A 54 -3.99 -4.01 -10.31
C TRP A 54 -5.00 -4.94 -9.66
N LEU A 55 -6.16 -5.12 -10.32
CA LEU A 55 -7.15 -6.10 -9.92
C LEU A 55 -6.57 -7.52 -9.93
N VAL A 56 -5.83 -7.89 -10.98
CA VAL A 56 -5.17 -9.20 -11.04
C VAL A 56 -4.18 -9.38 -9.90
N SER A 57 -3.32 -8.38 -9.65
CA SER A 57 -2.40 -8.37 -8.52
C SER A 57 -3.12 -8.54 -7.17
N LEU A 58 -4.23 -7.84 -6.96
CA LEU A 58 -5.02 -7.88 -5.73
C LEU A 58 -5.63 -9.27 -5.53
N LEU A 59 -6.23 -9.83 -6.58
CA LEU A 59 -6.86 -11.15 -6.53
C LEU A 59 -5.84 -12.26 -6.23
N VAL A 60 -4.67 -12.21 -6.87
CA VAL A 60 -3.60 -13.20 -6.63
C VAL A 60 -3.01 -13.06 -5.24
N ALA A 61 -2.81 -11.83 -4.75
CA ALA A 61 -2.38 -11.60 -3.37
C ALA A 61 -3.39 -12.15 -2.37
N ALA A 62 -4.69 -11.86 -2.55
CA ALA A 62 -5.75 -12.36 -1.69
C ALA A 62 -5.87 -13.89 -1.72
N ALA A 63 -5.79 -14.51 -2.89
CA ALA A 63 -5.79 -15.96 -3.04
C ALA A 63 -4.58 -16.60 -2.34
N THR A 64 -3.40 -16.01 -2.50
CA THR A 64 -2.17 -16.52 -1.88
C THR A 64 -2.20 -16.36 -0.36
N TYR A 65 -2.81 -15.29 0.16
CA TYR A 65 -3.02 -15.09 1.60
C TYR A 65 -3.93 -16.17 2.22
N LEU A 66 -4.94 -16.63 1.48
CA LEU A 66 -5.87 -17.66 1.95
C LEU A 66 -5.30 -19.09 1.84
N VAL A 67 -4.42 -19.35 0.89
CA VAL A 67 -3.92 -20.70 0.57
C VAL A 67 -2.56 -20.98 1.20
N VAL A 68 -1.70 -19.97 1.33
CA VAL A 68 -0.31 -20.15 1.77
C VAL A 68 -0.08 -19.47 3.13
N PRO A 69 0.25 -20.24 4.18
CA PRO A 69 0.69 -19.65 5.44
C PRO A 69 2.05 -18.97 5.24
N GLY A 70 2.08 -17.64 5.39
CA GLY A 70 3.30 -16.83 5.31
C GLY A 70 3.15 -15.57 4.44
N ALA A 71 4.19 -14.74 4.39
CA ALA A 71 4.19 -13.46 3.66
C ALA A 71 4.33 -13.60 2.13
N TRP A 72 3.95 -14.75 1.55
CA TRP A 72 4.08 -15.07 0.12
C TRP A 72 3.11 -14.29 -0.77
N TYR A 73 2.05 -13.73 -0.18
CA TYR A 73 1.05 -12.93 -0.89
C TYR A 73 1.62 -11.64 -1.50
N VAL A 74 2.64 -11.03 -0.87
CA VAL A 74 3.26 -9.78 -1.36
C VAL A 74 4.04 -10.01 -2.67
N PRO A 75 5.03 -10.92 -2.75
CA PRO A 75 5.75 -11.16 -4.00
C PRO A 75 4.86 -11.79 -5.06
N ALA A 76 3.92 -12.68 -4.70
CA ALA A 76 3.00 -13.29 -5.66
C ALA A 76 2.05 -12.26 -6.30
N GLY A 77 1.48 -11.36 -5.49
CA GLY A 77 0.69 -10.24 -5.97
C GLY A 77 1.51 -9.34 -6.89
N ALA A 78 2.68 -8.89 -6.44
CA ALA A 78 3.54 -8.01 -7.24
C ALA A 78 3.94 -8.62 -8.59
N LEU A 79 4.36 -9.89 -8.61
CA LEU A 79 4.74 -10.59 -9.84
C LEU A 79 3.57 -10.75 -10.79
N SER A 80 2.41 -11.19 -10.30
CA SER A 80 1.21 -11.34 -11.14
C SER A 80 0.71 -10.01 -11.70
N GLY A 81 0.79 -8.92 -10.94
CA GLY A 81 0.49 -7.57 -11.40
C GLY A 81 1.41 -7.09 -12.52
N VAL A 82 2.73 -7.32 -12.38
CA VAL A 82 3.71 -6.98 -13.42
C VAL A 82 3.48 -7.79 -14.70
N VAL A 83 3.22 -9.10 -14.55
CA VAL A 83 2.92 -9.98 -15.70
C VAL A 83 1.64 -9.54 -16.41
N ALA A 84 0.57 -9.25 -15.66
CA ALA A 84 -0.67 -8.75 -16.22
C ALA A 84 -0.48 -7.40 -16.92
N ALA A 85 0.31 -6.49 -16.33
CA ALA A 85 0.63 -5.19 -16.92
C ALA A 85 1.42 -5.34 -18.22
N PHE A 86 2.38 -6.27 -18.27
CA PHE A 86 3.17 -6.54 -19.47
C PHE A 86 2.29 -7.03 -20.63
N PHE A 87 1.38 -7.96 -20.37
CA PHE A 87 0.44 -8.43 -21.39
C PHE A 87 -0.55 -7.34 -21.83
N TRP A 88 -1.04 -6.52 -20.89
CA TRP A 88 -2.02 -5.48 -21.19
C TRP A 88 -1.41 -4.28 -21.94
N ALA A 89 -0.19 -3.88 -21.58
CA ALA A 89 0.55 -2.81 -22.28
C ALA A 89 0.92 -3.19 -23.72
N ARG A 90 1.00 -4.49 -24.03
CA ARG A 90 1.25 -4.99 -25.39
C ARG A 90 -0.01 -5.01 -26.26
N SER A 91 -1.20 -4.91 -25.66
CA SER A 91 -2.50 -4.97 -26.35
C SER A 91 -3.06 -3.58 -26.74
N SER A 92 -2.44 -2.50 -26.28
CA SER A 92 -2.83 -1.10 -26.53
C SER A 92 -1.81 -0.39 -27.41
#